data_AF-A0A813LUR6-F1
#
_entry.id   AF-A0A813LUR6-F1
#
_cell.length_a   1.000
_cell.length_b   1.000
_cell.length_c   1.000
_cell.angle_alpha   90.00
_cell.angle_beta   90.00
_cell.angle_gamma   90.00
#
_symmetry.space_group_name_H-M   'P 1'
#
loop_
_entity.id
_entity.type
_entity.pdbx_description
1 polymer ?
#
loop_
_entity_poly.entity_id
_entity_poly.type
_entity_poly.pdbx_seq_one_letter_code
_entity_poly.pdbx_strand_id
1 'polypeptide(L)'
;MPFHALPMGSAPGGGVVHISYTFGAFAAILVDGSVVTWGDSQSGADSSAVAALLTEGVVQVVATDGAFAAMKANGSVVTWGSGGRGGDSSAVAALLTEGVVQVCGNCGTFVARLSNGSVVTWGSSPFGGDSSAVAQHLTEGVVQVCGTNTACAALMIDGSVVTWGDDAAGGDSSGVALLLRDIISVTGSGGAFAAIRQNGCVVTWGDDAEGGDSSEVAALLTEGVVHICGIEQAFAAIKADGSVVTWGQQNMGGDSSAVASLLTEGVVAIC
;
A
#
# COMPACT_ATOMS: atom_id res chain seq x y z
N MET A 1 -34.25 5.99 -12.99
CA MET A 1 -34.05 7.26 -13.72
C MET A 1 -33.00 7.03 -14.78
N PRO A 2 -33.17 7.45 -16.04
CA PRO A 2 -32.25 7.07 -17.11
C PRO A 2 -30.89 7.76 -16.91
N PHE A 3 -29.82 6.98 -17.06
CA PHE A 3 -28.46 7.49 -17.07
C PHE A 3 -28.28 8.39 -18.29
N HIS A 4 -28.09 9.69 -18.07
CA HIS A 4 -27.58 10.59 -19.09
C HIS A 4 -26.08 10.33 -19.24
N ALA A 5 -25.69 9.59 -20.28
CA ALA A 5 -24.31 9.60 -20.74
C ALA A 5 -23.99 11.03 -21.23
N LEU A 6 -23.00 11.67 -20.60
CA LEU A 6 -22.40 12.89 -21.13
C LEU A 6 -21.72 12.57 -22.47
N PRO A 7 -21.71 13.50 -23.44
CA PRO A 7 -21.09 13.26 -24.73
C PRO A 7 -19.59 13.04 -24.55
N MET A 8 -19.09 11.89 -24.98
CA MET A 8 -17.65 11.65 -25.12
C MET A 8 -17.10 12.63 -26.15
N GLY A 9 -16.49 13.71 -25.66
CA GLY A 9 -15.57 14.52 -26.46
C GLY A 9 -14.45 13.61 -26.95
N SER A 10 -14.11 13.76 -28.23
CA SER A 10 -13.04 13.03 -28.92
C SER A 10 -11.74 13.06 -28.11
N ALA A 11 -11.30 11.90 -27.61
CA ALA A 11 -10.01 11.75 -26.95
C ALA A 11 -8.87 12.05 -27.96
N PRO A 12 -8.03 13.07 -27.74
CA PRO A 12 -6.81 13.23 -28.51
C PRO A 12 -5.78 12.22 -27.95
N GLY A 13 -5.45 11.17 -28.70
CA GLY A 13 -4.27 10.32 -28.42
C GLY A 13 -4.35 9.40 -27.19
N GLY A 14 -5.54 9.15 -26.64
CA GLY A 14 -5.77 8.56 -25.31
C GLY A 14 -5.59 7.04 -25.19
N GLY A 15 -4.35 6.57 -25.03
CA GLY A 15 -4.09 5.26 -24.42
C GLY A 15 -4.23 5.34 -22.89
N VAL A 16 -4.65 4.25 -22.25
CA VAL A 16 -4.65 4.12 -20.79
C VAL A 16 -3.36 3.43 -20.34
N VAL A 17 -2.67 4.00 -19.36
CA VAL A 17 -1.43 3.47 -18.78
C VAL A 17 -1.72 2.64 -17.53
N HIS A 18 -2.60 3.14 -16.66
CA HIS A 18 -2.92 2.52 -15.37
C HIS A 18 -4.36 2.84 -14.98
N ILE A 19 -5.02 1.92 -14.28
CA ILE A 19 -6.34 2.13 -13.68
C ILE A 19 -6.25 1.80 -12.20
N SER A 20 -6.75 2.72 -11.38
CA SER A 20 -6.93 2.54 -9.94
C SER A 20 -8.41 2.62 -9.61
N TYR A 21 -8.83 1.98 -8.51
CA TYR A 21 -10.24 1.89 -8.16
C TYR A 21 -10.46 2.03 -6.66
N THR A 22 -11.61 2.59 -6.30
CA THR A 22 -12.20 2.59 -4.96
C THR A 22 -13.34 1.56 -4.94
N PHE A 23 -14.16 1.50 -3.88
CA PHE A 23 -15.34 0.61 -3.89
C PHE A 23 -16.39 0.94 -4.96
N GLY A 24 -16.41 2.18 -5.46
CA GLY A 24 -17.47 2.66 -6.36
C GLY A 24 -16.99 3.51 -7.53
N ALA A 25 -15.70 3.81 -7.63
CA ALA A 25 -15.17 4.69 -8.66
C ALA A 25 -13.84 4.18 -9.23
N PHE A 26 -13.50 4.68 -10.40
CA PHE A 26 -12.25 4.41 -11.11
C PHE A 26 -11.57 5.72 -11.48
N ALA A 27 -10.24 5.67 -11.53
CA ALA A 27 -9.39 6.71 -12.07
C ALA A 27 -8.36 6.08 -13.00
N ALA A 28 -8.23 6.61 -14.22
CA ALA A 28 -7.25 6.13 -15.20
C ALA A 28 -6.24 7.22 -15.52
N ILE A 29 -4.95 6.84 -15.52
CA ILE A 29 -3.87 7.67 -16.07
C ILE A 29 -3.80 7.41 -17.56
N LEU A 30 -3.85 8.47 -18.36
CA LEU A 30 -3.67 8.41 -19.80
C LEU A 30 -2.19 8.54 -20.17
N VAL A 31 -1.84 8.19 -21.42
CA VAL A 31 -0.46 8.25 -21.93
C VAL A 31 0.15 9.66 -21.87
N ASP A 32 -0.66 10.71 -21.93
CA ASP A 32 -0.23 12.10 -21.78
C ASP A 32 -0.04 12.54 -20.31
N GLY A 33 -0.27 11.64 -19.36
CA GLY A 33 -0.18 11.92 -17.93
C GLY A 33 -1.38 12.68 -17.36
N SER A 34 -2.46 12.83 -18.12
CA SER A 34 -3.75 13.32 -17.60
C SER A 34 -4.54 12.20 -16.91
N VAL A 35 -5.53 12.58 -16.08
CA VAL A 35 -6.40 11.62 -15.38
C VAL A 35 -7.86 11.80 -15.77
N VAL A 36 -8.54 10.68 -16.02
CA VAL A 36 -10.00 10.62 -16.19
C VAL A 36 -10.63 9.76 -15.09
N THR A 37 -11.78 10.18 -14.58
CA THR A 37 -12.49 9.50 -13.48
C THR A 37 -13.94 9.18 -13.86
N TRP A 38 -14.48 8.07 -13.35
CA TRP A 38 -15.87 7.68 -13.56
C TRP A 38 -16.38 6.78 -12.40
N GLY A 39 -17.71 6.65 -12.28
CA GLY A 39 -18.36 5.86 -11.22
C GLY A 39 -19.19 6.69 -10.25
N ASP A 40 -19.28 6.24 -9.00
CA ASP A 40 -20.01 6.95 -7.94
C ASP A 40 -19.23 8.16 -7.42
N SER A 41 -19.87 9.33 -7.48
CA SER A 41 -19.36 10.59 -6.93
C SER A 41 -19.00 10.49 -5.44
N GLN A 42 -19.75 9.71 -4.65
CA GLN A 42 -19.49 9.54 -3.21
C GLN A 42 -18.26 8.66 -2.93
N SER A 43 -17.80 7.92 -3.93
CA SER A 43 -16.60 7.08 -3.88
C SER A 43 -15.42 7.68 -4.65
N GLY A 44 -15.47 8.96 -5.01
CA GLY A 44 -14.34 9.67 -5.63
C GLY A 44 -14.37 9.78 -7.16
N ALA A 45 -15.49 9.47 -7.82
CA ALA A 45 -15.61 9.66 -9.27
C ALA A 45 -15.64 11.14 -9.69
N ASP A 46 -16.11 12.04 -8.82
CA ASP A 46 -16.12 13.47 -9.08
C ASP A 46 -14.75 14.09 -8.74
N SER A 47 -13.97 14.38 -9.79
CA SER A 47 -12.68 15.07 -9.71
C SER A 47 -12.76 16.54 -10.17
N SER A 48 -13.97 17.08 -10.39
CA SER A 48 -14.17 18.40 -11.01
C SER A 48 -13.48 19.54 -10.23
N ALA A 49 -13.43 19.46 -8.91
CA ALA A 49 -12.76 20.42 -8.04
C ALA A 49 -11.24 20.49 -8.26
N VAL A 50 -10.63 19.43 -8.78
CA VAL A 50 -9.17 19.32 -9.02
C VAL A 50 -8.83 19.09 -10.49
N ALA A 51 -9.81 19.14 -11.40
CA ALA A 51 -9.64 18.79 -12.81
C ALA A 51 -8.50 19.55 -13.50
N ALA A 52 -8.34 20.85 -13.19
CA ALA A 52 -7.25 21.66 -13.73
C ALA A 52 -5.85 21.14 -13.33
N LEU A 53 -5.74 20.51 -12.17
CA LEU A 53 -4.51 19.92 -11.66
C LEU A 53 -4.25 18.52 -12.21
N LEU A 54 -5.22 17.89 -12.88
CA LEU A 54 -5.12 16.52 -13.40
C LEU A 54 -4.93 16.47 -14.93
N THR A 55 -4.55 17.58 -15.55
CA THR A 55 -4.42 17.72 -17.01
C THR A 55 -3.14 17.14 -17.58
N GLU A 56 -2.10 16.96 -16.76
CA GLU A 56 -0.80 16.41 -17.17
C GLU A 56 0.08 16.04 -15.97
N GLY A 57 1.12 15.25 -16.24
CA GLY A 57 2.24 15.00 -15.34
C GLY A 57 1.95 14.03 -14.20
N VAL A 58 0.77 13.40 -14.16
CA VAL A 58 0.45 12.33 -13.20
C VAL A 58 1.18 11.05 -13.60
N VAL A 59 1.87 10.43 -12.65
CA VAL A 59 2.65 9.20 -12.87
C VAL A 59 2.11 8.02 -12.08
N GLN A 60 1.35 8.28 -11.01
CA GLN A 60 0.73 7.26 -10.18
C GLN A 60 -0.58 7.79 -9.61
N VAL A 61 -1.59 6.92 -9.55
CA VAL A 61 -2.83 7.16 -8.81
C VAL A 61 -3.00 6.03 -7.80
N VAL A 62 -3.14 6.39 -6.53
CA VAL A 62 -3.39 5.44 -5.44
C VAL A 62 -4.80 5.69 -4.93
N ALA A 63 -5.50 4.63 -4.54
CA ALA A 63 -6.87 4.69 -4.04
C ALA A 63 -6.95 4.22 -2.60
N THR A 64 -7.90 4.78 -1.86
CA THR A 64 -8.49 4.18 -0.66
C THR A 64 -9.87 3.61 -1.02
N ASP A 65 -10.68 3.23 -0.03
CA ASP A 65 -12.07 2.80 -0.26
C ASP A 65 -12.97 3.85 -0.93
N GLY A 66 -12.59 5.14 -0.89
CA GLY A 66 -13.45 6.22 -1.40
C GLY A 66 -12.76 7.52 -1.78
N ALA A 67 -11.43 7.52 -1.85
CA ALA A 67 -10.64 8.67 -2.27
C ALA A 67 -9.48 8.25 -3.16
N PHE A 68 -8.89 9.23 -3.84
CA PHE A 68 -7.71 9.04 -4.68
C PHE A 68 -6.64 10.07 -4.33
N ALA A 69 -5.39 9.67 -4.53
CA ALA A 69 -4.21 10.54 -4.52
C ALA A 69 -3.43 10.33 -5.82
N ALA A 70 -3.31 11.39 -6.63
CA ALA A 70 -2.49 11.42 -7.82
C ALA A 70 -1.12 12.01 -7.50
N MET A 71 -0.06 11.21 -7.61
CA MET A 71 1.32 11.68 -7.52
C MET A 71 1.81 12.08 -8.90
N LYS A 72 2.41 13.27 -8.99
CA LYS A 72 2.98 13.83 -10.20
C LYS A 72 4.48 13.59 -10.31
N ALA A 73 5.01 13.67 -11.52
CA ALA A 73 6.44 13.51 -11.81
C ALA A 73 7.34 14.53 -11.08
N ASN A 74 6.81 15.70 -10.73
CA ASN A 74 7.52 16.71 -9.92
C ASN A 74 7.47 16.43 -8.40
N GLY A 75 6.86 15.32 -7.98
CA GLY A 75 6.69 14.96 -6.58
C GLY A 75 5.56 15.70 -5.85
N SER A 76 4.69 16.43 -6.56
CA SER A 76 3.46 16.98 -5.96
C SER A 76 2.35 15.93 -5.91
N VAL A 77 1.43 16.05 -4.95
CA VAL A 77 0.28 15.14 -4.80
C VAL A 77 -1.03 15.92 -4.81
N VAL A 78 -2.00 15.44 -5.58
CA VAL A 78 -3.36 15.98 -5.67
C VAL A 78 -4.33 14.93 -5.16
N THR A 79 -5.19 15.28 -4.21
CA THR A 79 -6.19 14.36 -3.64
C THR A 79 -7.62 14.79 -3.96
N TRP A 80 -8.52 13.82 -4.05
CA TRP A 80 -9.96 14.06 -4.18
C TRP A 80 -10.79 12.87 -3.69
N GLY A 81 -12.10 13.05 -3.61
CA GLY A 81 -13.06 12.05 -3.12
C GLY A 81 -13.47 12.28 -1.68
N SER A 82 -13.84 11.20 -0.98
CA SER A 82 -14.37 11.28 0.39
C SER A 82 -13.33 11.84 1.37
N GLY A 83 -13.61 12.99 1.98
CA GLY A 83 -12.73 13.64 2.94
C GLY A 83 -12.30 12.73 4.10
N GLY A 84 -13.26 12.02 4.71
CA GLY A 84 -12.99 11.07 5.80
C GLY A 84 -12.24 9.79 5.40
N ARG A 85 -11.93 9.63 4.10
CA ARG A 85 -11.15 8.51 3.55
C ARG A 85 -9.87 8.98 2.84
N GLY A 86 -9.40 10.19 3.16
CA GLY A 86 -8.16 10.74 2.63
C GLY A 86 -8.32 11.68 1.43
N GLY A 87 -9.55 12.00 1.00
CA GLY A 87 -9.80 12.96 -0.07
C GLY A 87 -9.44 14.41 0.30
N ASP A 88 -9.47 14.74 1.60
CA ASP A 88 -9.06 16.03 2.14
C ASP A 88 -7.64 15.94 2.71
N SER A 89 -6.69 16.56 2.02
CA SER A 89 -5.29 16.68 2.43
C SER A 89 -4.92 18.10 2.88
N SER A 90 -5.91 18.97 3.13
CA SER A 90 -5.68 20.42 3.38
C SER A 90 -4.74 20.68 4.56
N ALA A 91 -4.82 19.86 5.61
CA ALA A 91 -3.95 19.95 6.79
C ALA A 91 -2.46 19.72 6.49
N VAL A 92 -2.16 19.01 5.41
CA VAL A 92 -0.78 18.64 5.01
C VAL A 92 -0.40 19.19 3.63
N ALA A 93 -1.24 20.03 3.01
CA ALA A 93 -1.09 20.47 1.63
C ALA A 93 0.28 21.11 1.33
N ALA A 94 0.84 21.86 2.27
CA ALA A 94 2.16 22.49 2.12
C ALA A 94 3.29 21.45 1.92
N LEU A 95 3.16 20.27 2.52
CA LEU A 95 4.14 19.18 2.46
C LEU A 95 3.97 18.29 1.22
N LEU A 96 2.88 18.47 0.47
CA LEU A 96 2.54 17.70 -0.73
C LEU A 96 2.79 18.49 -2.04
N THR A 97 3.49 19.62 -1.95
CA THR A 97 3.75 20.51 -3.09
C THR A 97 4.89 20.03 -3.99
N GLU A 98 5.82 19.24 -3.46
CA GLU A 98 6.96 18.65 -4.17
C GLU A 98 7.63 17.55 -3.33
N GLY A 99 8.56 16.81 -3.92
CA GLY A 99 9.45 15.90 -3.19
C GLY A 99 8.84 14.58 -2.74
N VAL A 100 7.55 14.31 -2.97
CA VAL A 100 6.96 12.99 -2.72
C VAL A 100 7.51 11.98 -3.74
N VAL A 101 7.96 10.82 -3.24
CA VAL A 101 8.56 9.74 -4.06
C VAL A 101 7.82 8.41 -3.95
N GLN A 102 6.97 8.25 -2.94
CA GLN A 102 6.05 7.12 -2.83
C GLN A 102 4.76 7.59 -2.17
N VAL A 103 3.61 7.14 -2.68
CA VAL A 103 2.33 7.18 -1.97
C VAL A 103 1.82 5.74 -1.84
N CYS A 104 1.33 5.38 -0.66
CA CYS A 104 0.52 4.18 -0.45
C CYS A 104 -0.81 4.56 0.22
N GLY A 105 -1.82 3.73 0.03
CA GLY A 105 -3.16 3.91 0.57
C GLY A 105 -3.63 2.64 1.26
N ASN A 106 -4.51 2.81 2.24
CA ASN A 106 -5.29 1.73 2.84
C ASN A 106 -6.79 2.08 2.78
N CYS A 107 -7.66 1.46 3.59
CA CYS A 107 -9.11 1.69 3.51
C CYS A 107 -9.54 3.16 3.75
N GLY A 108 -8.72 3.99 4.39
CA GLY A 108 -9.09 5.38 4.65
C GLY A 108 -7.96 6.38 4.83
N THR A 109 -6.72 5.97 4.65
CA THR A 109 -5.51 6.78 4.88
C THR A 109 -4.61 6.72 3.67
N PHE A 110 -3.91 7.83 3.42
CA PHE A 110 -2.74 7.86 2.57
C PHE A 110 -1.49 8.16 3.40
N VAL A 111 -0.38 7.56 2.97
CA VAL A 111 0.96 7.78 3.50
C VAL A 111 1.86 8.17 2.34
N ALA A 112 2.52 9.32 2.44
CA ALA A 112 3.50 9.79 1.48
C ALA A 112 4.90 9.73 2.09
N ARG A 113 5.85 9.10 1.39
CA ARG A 113 7.28 9.23 1.68
C ARG A 113 7.88 10.30 0.77
N LEU A 114 8.63 11.22 1.37
CA LEU A 114 9.35 12.27 0.66
C LEU A 114 10.81 11.86 0.36
N SER A 115 11.44 12.53 -0.59
CA SER A 115 12.81 12.25 -1.05
C SER A 115 13.88 12.50 0.01
N ASN A 116 13.58 13.31 1.03
CA ASN A 116 14.42 13.51 2.21
C ASN A 116 14.30 12.36 3.24
N GLY A 117 13.44 11.36 2.98
CA GLY A 117 13.18 10.25 3.89
C GLY A 117 12.16 10.55 5.00
N SER A 118 11.49 11.71 4.98
CA SER A 118 10.38 11.98 5.91
C SER A 118 9.07 11.37 5.42
N VAL A 119 8.11 11.19 6.33
CA VAL A 119 6.77 10.67 6.01
C VAL A 119 5.68 11.66 6.44
N VAL A 120 4.63 11.74 5.62
CA VAL A 120 3.42 12.53 5.87
C VAL A 120 2.21 11.62 5.74
N THR A 121 1.30 11.68 6.71
CA THR A 121 0.05 10.89 6.70
C THR A 121 -1.16 11.82 6.71
N TRP A 122 -2.26 11.37 6.11
CA TRP A 122 -3.56 12.04 6.21
C TRP A 122 -4.70 11.06 5.94
N GLY A 123 -5.91 11.41 6.40
CA GLY A 123 -7.09 10.56 6.31
C GLY A 123 -7.58 10.12 7.68
N SER A 124 -8.11 8.90 7.76
CA SER A 124 -8.75 8.36 8.97
C SER A 124 -7.72 8.10 10.07
N SER A 125 -7.80 8.81 11.21
CA SER A 125 -6.88 8.63 12.34
C SER A 125 -6.81 7.18 12.85
N PRO A 126 -7.94 6.45 13.05
CA PRO A 126 -7.89 5.04 13.44
C PRO A 126 -7.15 4.13 12.46
N PHE A 127 -7.03 4.54 11.19
CA PHE A 127 -6.37 3.75 10.14
C PHE A 127 -4.95 4.27 9.82
N GLY A 128 -4.33 4.98 10.76
CA GLY A 128 -2.97 5.51 10.62
C GLY A 128 -2.87 6.89 9.96
N GLY A 129 -3.99 7.60 9.77
CA GLY A 129 -4.00 8.97 9.27
C GLY A 129 -3.33 9.97 10.23
N ASP A 130 -3.27 9.64 11.51
CA ASP A 130 -2.52 10.34 12.54
C ASP A 130 -1.29 9.52 12.95
N SER A 131 -0.10 10.00 12.58
CA SER A 131 1.19 9.39 12.95
C SER A 131 1.90 10.13 14.09
N SER A 132 1.21 11.00 14.84
CA SER A 132 1.82 11.86 15.85
C SER A 132 2.56 11.09 16.95
N ALA A 133 2.06 9.92 17.33
CA ALA A 133 2.69 9.05 18.32
C ALA A 133 4.09 8.55 17.91
N VAL A 134 4.35 8.46 16.59
CA VAL A 134 5.62 7.97 16.03
C VAL A 134 6.36 9.04 15.23
N ALA A 135 5.90 10.30 15.27
CA ALA A 135 6.40 11.37 14.41
C ALA A 135 7.91 11.59 14.49
N GLN A 136 8.52 11.40 15.68
CA GLN A 136 9.96 11.54 15.87
C GLN A 136 10.79 10.55 15.02
N HIS A 137 10.21 9.41 14.65
CA HIS A 137 10.87 8.40 13.82
C HIS A 137 10.61 8.61 12.33
N LEU A 138 9.69 9.50 11.97
CA LEU A 138 9.23 9.72 10.59
C LEU A 138 9.77 11.02 9.99
N THR A 139 10.74 11.67 10.63
CA THR A 139 11.32 12.94 10.19
C THR A 139 12.39 12.77 9.10
N GLU A 140 13.04 11.61 9.03
CA GLU A 140 14.06 11.28 8.03
C GLU A 140 14.33 9.77 8.03
N GLY A 141 15.10 9.29 7.04
CA GLY A 141 15.62 7.92 7.04
C GLY A 141 14.62 6.83 6.68
N VAL A 142 13.35 7.13 6.40
CA VAL A 142 12.40 6.15 5.86
C VAL A 142 12.79 5.79 4.43
N VAL A 143 12.77 4.51 4.08
CA VAL A 143 13.09 4.00 2.72
C VAL A 143 11.92 3.31 2.04
N GLN A 144 10.95 2.81 2.83
CA GLN A 144 9.74 2.17 2.33
C GLN A 144 8.56 2.51 3.24
N VAL A 145 7.40 2.74 2.66
CA VAL A 145 6.11 2.75 3.39
C VAL A 145 5.17 1.72 2.77
N CYS A 146 4.38 1.07 3.61
CA CYS A 146 3.32 0.15 3.20
C CYS A 146 2.22 0.13 4.27
N GLY A 147 1.10 -0.52 3.98
CA GLY A 147 -0.01 -0.64 4.92
C GLY A 147 -0.74 -1.96 4.78
N THR A 148 -1.51 -2.28 5.81
CA THR A 148 -2.63 -3.21 5.76
C THR A 148 -3.91 -2.41 5.48
N ASN A 149 -5.10 -2.99 5.61
CA ASN A 149 -6.36 -2.27 5.47
C ASN A 149 -6.50 -1.12 6.48
N THR A 150 -5.94 -1.26 7.69
CA THR A 150 -6.13 -0.30 8.79
C THR A 150 -4.86 0.06 9.57
N ALA A 151 -3.68 -0.47 9.21
CA ALA A 151 -2.40 -0.10 9.80
C ALA A 151 -1.35 0.31 8.76
N CYS A 152 -0.27 0.92 9.23
CA CYS A 152 0.84 1.41 8.42
C CYS A 152 2.17 0.95 9.01
N ALA A 153 3.16 0.74 8.13
CA ALA A 153 4.52 0.43 8.50
C ALA A 153 5.52 1.24 7.65
N ALA A 154 6.58 1.72 8.30
CA ALA A 154 7.72 2.37 7.68
C ALA A 154 8.98 1.54 7.93
N LEU A 155 9.70 1.20 6.85
CA LEU A 155 11.04 0.64 6.93
C LEU A 155 12.05 1.79 6.96
N MET A 156 12.93 1.77 7.95
CA MET A 156 14.01 2.74 8.13
C MET A 156 15.28 2.26 7.42
N ILE A 157 16.14 3.21 7.03
CA ILE A 157 17.43 2.94 6.36
C ILE A 157 18.39 2.11 7.23
N ASP A 158 18.22 2.14 8.55
CA ASP A 158 18.99 1.32 9.50
C ASP A 158 18.44 -0.12 9.65
N GLY A 159 17.38 -0.47 8.91
CA GLY A 159 16.75 -1.78 8.94
C GLY A 159 15.78 -2.00 10.10
N SER A 160 15.43 -0.95 10.85
CA SER A 160 14.33 -0.99 11.82
C SER A 160 12.97 -0.72 11.17
N VAL A 161 11.88 -1.09 11.85
CA VAL A 161 10.51 -0.88 11.38
C VAL A 161 9.72 -0.12 12.42
N VAL A 162 8.95 0.87 11.97
CA VAL A 162 8.03 1.68 12.78
C VAL A 162 6.61 1.41 12.30
N THR A 163 5.70 1.09 13.22
CA THR A 163 4.29 0.82 12.91
C THR A 163 3.36 1.78 13.64
N TRP A 164 2.19 2.03 13.05
CA TRP A 164 1.12 2.82 13.66
C TRP A 164 -0.23 2.51 12.98
N GLY A 165 -1.33 2.96 13.58
CA GLY A 165 -2.70 2.69 13.12
C GLY A 165 -3.40 1.69 14.03
N ASP A 166 -4.23 0.83 13.46
CA ASP A 166 -4.96 -0.19 14.22
C ASP A 166 -4.02 -1.27 14.77
N ASP A 167 -3.96 -1.38 16.09
CA ASP A 167 -3.10 -2.32 16.81
C ASP A 167 -3.31 -3.78 16.35
N ALA A 168 -4.58 -4.18 16.16
CA ALA A 168 -4.92 -5.55 15.77
C ALA A 168 -4.48 -5.87 14.33
N ALA A 169 -4.44 -4.85 13.46
CA ALA A 169 -4.01 -5.00 12.08
C ALA A 169 -2.48 -4.81 11.88
N GLY A 170 -1.70 -4.87 12.98
CA GLY A 170 -0.25 -4.73 12.97
C GLY A 170 0.27 -3.32 13.21
N GLY A 171 -0.59 -2.40 13.67
CA GLY A 171 -0.19 -1.08 14.16
C GLY A 171 0.68 -1.15 15.42
N ASP A 172 0.53 -2.20 16.23
CA ASP A 172 1.42 -2.53 17.34
C ASP A 172 2.36 -3.69 16.96
N SER A 173 3.65 -3.39 16.88
CA SER A 173 4.71 -4.37 16.62
C SER A 173 5.55 -4.71 17.86
N SER A 174 5.11 -4.31 19.06
CA SER A 174 5.88 -4.46 20.30
C SER A 174 6.21 -5.91 20.64
N GLY A 175 5.31 -6.84 20.31
CA GLY A 175 5.52 -8.29 20.49
C GLY A 175 6.68 -8.87 19.68
N VAL A 176 7.07 -8.22 18.58
CA VAL A 176 8.15 -8.66 17.68
C VAL A 176 9.29 -7.64 17.57
N ALA A 177 9.33 -6.61 18.42
CA ALA A 177 10.28 -5.50 18.31
C ALA A 177 11.76 -5.93 18.27
N LEU A 178 12.14 -6.99 19.00
CA LEU A 178 13.51 -7.52 19.01
C LEU A 178 13.91 -8.24 17.71
N LEU A 179 12.93 -8.60 16.88
CA LEU A 179 13.10 -9.29 15.60
C LEU A 179 13.12 -8.29 14.41
N LEU A 180 12.54 -7.10 14.58
CA LEU A 180 12.47 -6.04 13.57
C LEU A 180 13.77 -5.24 13.46
N ARG A 181 14.84 -5.95 13.10
CA ARG A 181 16.19 -5.42 12.85
C ARG A 181 16.79 -6.08 11.62
N ASP A 182 17.64 -5.35 10.92
CA ASP A 182 18.23 -5.78 9.64
C ASP A 182 17.14 -6.12 8.60
N ILE A 183 15.99 -5.44 8.68
CA ILE A 183 14.87 -5.62 7.75
C ILE A 183 15.24 -4.99 6.40
N ILE A 184 14.94 -5.69 5.32
CA ILE A 184 15.21 -5.24 3.94
C ILE A 184 13.92 -5.00 3.14
N SER A 185 12.78 -5.54 3.60
CA SER A 185 11.48 -5.35 2.97
C SER A 185 10.36 -5.61 3.97
N VAL A 186 9.27 -4.85 3.87
CA VAL A 186 8.02 -5.09 4.61
C VAL A 186 6.86 -5.20 3.62
N THR A 187 5.97 -6.16 3.82
CA THR A 187 4.79 -6.39 2.98
C THR A 187 3.56 -6.54 3.88
N GLY A 188 2.44 -5.90 3.52
CA GLY A 188 1.15 -6.04 4.21
C GLY A 188 0.21 -7.02 3.50
N SER A 189 -0.63 -7.71 4.26
CA SER A 189 -1.90 -8.32 3.85
C SER A 189 -3.05 -7.37 4.20
N GLY A 190 -4.30 -7.85 4.24
CA GLY A 190 -5.44 -7.08 4.74
C GLY A 190 -5.31 -6.67 6.20
N GLY A 191 -4.63 -7.45 7.04
CA GLY A 191 -4.61 -7.26 8.49
C GLY A 191 -3.30 -7.65 9.19
N ALA A 192 -2.28 -8.05 8.44
CA ALA A 192 -1.00 -8.41 9.01
C ALA A 192 0.17 -7.90 8.17
N PHE A 193 1.37 -7.91 8.74
CA PHE A 193 2.61 -7.62 8.05
C PHE A 193 3.56 -8.81 8.10
N ALA A 194 4.37 -8.91 7.05
CA ALA A 194 5.51 -9.81 6.98
C ALA A 194 6.75 -9.02 6.54
N ALA A 195 7.85 -9.18 7.26
CA ALA A 195 9.10 -8.51 6.99
C ALA A 195 10.23 -9.50 6.72
N ILE A 196 11.02 -9.22 5.69
CA ILE A 196 12.20 -10.01 5.32
C ILE A 196 13.42 -9.37 5.97
N ARG A 197 14.19 -10.15 6.72
CA ARG A 197 15.50 -9.77 7.25
C ARG A 197 16.60 -10.00 6.21
N GLN A 198 17.74 -9.35 6.37
CA GLN A 198 18.89 -9.46 5.46
C GLN A 198 19.40 -10.90 5.27
N ASN A 199 19.19 -11.79 6.25
CA ASN A 199 19.52 -13.21 6.16
C ASN A 199 18.42 -14.06 5.47
N GLY A 200 17.36 -13.43 4.97
CA GLY A 200 16.20 -14.10 4.36
C GLY A 200 15.25 -14.75 5.37
N CYS A 201 15.35 -14.42 6.66
CA CYS A 201 14.38 -14.83 7.67
C CYS A 201 13.14 -13.93 7.62
N VAL A 202 11.95 -14.48 7.87
CA VAL A 202 10.70 -13.72 7.90
C VAL A 202 10.22 -13.51 9.34
N VAL A 203 9.73 -12.30 9.61
CA VAL A 203 9.05 -11.94 10.85
C VAL A 203 7.63 -11.51 10.49
N THR A 204 6.62 -12.08 11.16
CA THR A 204 5.20 -11.74 10.95
C THR A 204 4.58 -11.16 12.21
N TRP A 205 3.61 -10.27 12.06
CA TRP A 205 2.81 -9.70 13.15
C TRP A 205 1.49 -9.11 12.62
N GLY A 206 0.56 -8.78 13.51
CA GLY A 206 -0.79 -8.31 13.18
C GLY A 206 -1.82 -9.42 13.39
N ASP A 207 -2.91 -9.41 12.63
CA ASP A 207 -3.99 -10.37 12.77
C ASP A 207 -3.53 -11.80 12.43
N ASP A 208 -3.64 -12.72 13.39
CA ASP A 208 -3.19 -14.10 13.26
C ASP A 208 -3.82 -14.80 12.04
N ALA A 209 -5.11 -14.56 11.81
CA ALA A 209 -5.87 -15.21 10.77
C ALA A 209 -5.47 -14.67 9.38
N GLU A 210 -5.10 -13.39 9.28
CA GLU A 210 -4.67 -12.75 8.03
C GLU A 210 -3.15 -12.86 7.76
N GLY A 211 -2.47 -13.77 8.46
CA GLY A 211 -1.07 -14.12 8.24
C GLY A 211 -0.09 -13.54 9.25
N GLY A 212 -0.58 -12.94 10.34
CA GLY A 212 0.22 -12.52 11.48
C GLY A 212 0.88 -13.69 12.21
N ASP A 213 0.22 -14.85 12.23
CA ASP A 213 0.78 -16.12 12.71
C ASP A 213 1.34 -16.94 11.55
N SER A 214 2.66 -17.16 11.57
CA SER A 214 3.39 -18.02 10.62
C SER A 214 3.99 -19.27 11.28
N SER A 215 3.56 -19.59 12.50
CA SER A 215 4.15 -20.67 13.33
C SER A 215 4.12 -22.04 12.65
N GLU A 216 3.08 -22.35 11.88
CA GLU A 216 2.95 -23.61 11.14
C GLU A 216 4.03 -23.80 10.06
N VAL A 217 4.56 -22.69 9.52
CA VAL A 217 5.59 -22.69 8.46
C VAL A 217 6.91 -22.09 8.91
N ALA A 218 7.08 -21.78 10.20
CA ALA A 218 8.23 -21.06 10.73
C ALA A 218 9.58 -21.70 10.36
N ALA A 219 9.65 -23.04 10.32
CA ALA A 219 10.86 -23.76 9.94
C ALA A 219 11.31 -23.48 8.49
N LEU A 220 10.37 -23.17 7.59
CA LEU A 220 10.63 -22.88 6.18
C LEU A 220 11.03 -21.42 5.93
N LEU A 221 10.71 -20.53 6.90
CA LEU A 221 10.91 -19.08 6.85
C LEU A 221 12.14 -18.59 7.64
N THR A 222 13.03 -19.51 8.02
CA THR A 222 14.24 -19.18 8.80
C THR A 222 15.35 -18.52 7.98
N GLU A 223 15.38 -18.77 6.66
CA GLU A 223 16.37 -18.23 5.73
C GLU A 223 15.93 -18.37 4.28
N GLY A 224 16.63 -17.67 3.39
CA GLY A 224 16.54 -17.85 1.94
C GLY A 224 15.31 -17.24 1.28
N VAL A 225 14.39 -16.60 2.03
CA VAL A 225 13.28 -15.83 1.45
C VAL A 225 13.83 -14.57 0.79
N VAL A 226 13.42 -14.31 -0.46
CA VAL A 226 13.89 -13.16 -1.25
C VAL A 226 12.76 -12.19 -1.59
N HIS A 227 11.51 -12.65 -1.58
CA HIS A 227 10.35 -11.79 -1.84
C HIS A 227 9.09 -12.36 -1.18
N ILE A 228 8.17 -11.48 -0.79
CA ILE A 228 6.88 -11.80 -0.19
C ILE A 228 5.79 -10.98 -0.88
N CYS A 229 4.71 -11.67 -1.24
CA CYS A 229 3.44 -11.07 -1.68
C CYS A 229 2.36 -11.29 -0.63
N GLY A 230 1.59 -10.25 -0.36
CA GLY A 230 0.41 -10.30 0.49
C GLY A 230 -0.85 -10.20 -0.35
N ILE A 231 -1.86 -10.97 0.03
CA ILE A 231 -3.24 -10.82 -0.42
C ILE A 231 -4.13 -10.61 0.81
N GLU A 232 -5.43 -10.43 0.63
CA GLU A 232 -6.35 -10.00 1.69
C GLU A 232 -6.12 -10.73 3.03
N GLN A 233 -6.01 -12.06 3.04
CA GLN A 233 -5.89 -12.83 4.30
C GLN A 233 -4.74 -13.84 4.31
N ALA A 234 -3.76 -13.70 3.42
CA ALA A 234 -2.67 -14.66 3.30
C ALA A 234 -1.42 -14.05 2.69
N PHE A 235 -0.32 -14.78 2.79
CA PHE A 235 0.96 -14.45 2.17
C PHE A 235 1.52 -15.62 1.37
N ALA A 236 2.34 -15.29 0.38
CA ALA A 236 3.26 -16.20 -0.28
C ALA A 236 4.68 -15.62 -0.19
N ALA A 237 5.66 -16.45 0.15
CA ALA A 237 7.08 -16.14 0.12
C ALA A 237 7.78 -17.00 -0.93
N ILE A 238 8.59 -16.39 -1.77
CA ILE A 238 9.48 -17.10 -2.70
C ILE A 238 10.91 -17.08 -2.15
N LYS A 239 11.56 -18.24 -2.22
CA LYS A 239 12.93 -18.44 -1.77
C LYS A 239 13.91 -18.37 -2.94
N ALA A 240 15.19 -18.17 -2.63
CA ALA A 240 16.27 -18.07 -3.60
C ALA A 240 16.46 -19.35 -4.45
N ASP A 241 16.02 -20.50 -3.95
CA ASP A 241 16.01 -21.77 -4.67
C ASP A 241 14.77 -21.94 -5.59
N GLY A 242 13.88 -20.96 -5.62
CA GLY A 242 12.65 -20.99 -6.40
C GLY A 242 11.52 -21.78 -5.75
N SER A 243 11.66 -22.20 -4.50
CA SER A 243 10.55 -22.78 -3.73
C SER A 243 9.62 -21.69 -3.18
N VAL A 244 8.35 -22.03 -2.94
CA VAL A 244 7.33 -21.12 -2.42
C VAL A 244 6.72 -21.66 -1.12
N VAL A 245 6.54 -20.78 -0.15
CA VAL A 245 5.89 -21.04 1.14
C VAL A 245 4.66 -20.15 1.25
N THR A 246 3.51 -20.70 1.62
CA THR A 246 2.26 -19.95 1.84
C THR A 246 1.80 -20.08 3.29
N TRP A 247 1.15 -19.05 3.82
CA TRP A 247 0.51 -19.07 5.15
C TRP A 247 -0.63 -18.04 5.24
N GLY A 248 -1.43 -18.10 6.31
CA GLY A 248 -2.65 -17.32 6.51
C GLY A 248 -3.92 -18.15 6.26
N GLN A 249 -5.04 -17.49 5.98
CA GLN A 249 -6.33 -18.16 5.76
C GLN A 249 -6.27 -19.19 4.63
N GLN A 250 -6.59 -20.44 4.96
CA GLN A 250 -6.49 -21.57 4.04
C GLN A 250 -7.33 -21.38 2.77
N ASN A 251 -8.55 -20.87 2.91
CA ASN A 251 -9.49 -20.63 1.80
C ASN A 251 -9.23 -19.33 1.02
N MET A 252 -8.23 -18.54 1.44
CA MET A 252 -7.82 -17.29 0.79
C MET A 252 -6.36 -17.35 0.33
N GLY A 253 -5.85 -18.54 -0.02
CA GLY A 253 -4.51 -18.71 -0.59
C GLY A 253 -3.42 -19.10 0.41
N GLY A 254 -3.73 -19.23 1.69
CA GLY A 254 -2.79 -19.72 2.70
C GLY A 254 -2.40 -21.19 2.54
N ASP A 255 -3.27 -22.01 1.92
CA ASP A 255 -3.02 -23.44 1.67
C ASP A 255 -2.63 -23.70 0.20
N SER A 256 -1.38 -24.10 -0.02
CA SER A 256 -0.84 -24.49 -1.34
C SER A 256 -0.61 -26.00 -1.47
N SER A 257 -1.11 -26.83 -0.54
CA SER A 257 -0.88 -28.28 -0.51
C SER A 257 -1.28 -29.00 -1.80
N ALA A 258 -2.35 -28.54 -2.47
CA ALA A 258 -2.84 -29.08 -3.73
C ALA A 258 -1.84 -28.95 -4.89
N VAL A 259 -0.90 -28.00 -4.81
CA VAL A 259 0.11 -27.72 -5.84
C VAL A 259 1.54 -27.78 -5.29
N ALA A 260 1.74 -28.30 -4.08
CA ALA A 260 3.03 -28.26 -3.38
C ALA A 260 4.19 -28.85 -4.21
N SER A 261 3.94 -29.90 -5.00
CA SER A 261 4.97 -30.48 -5.87
C SER A 261 5.48 -29.55 -6.96
N LEU A 262 4.67 -28.57 -7.39
CA LEU A 262 5.01 -27.55 -8.39
C LEU A 262 5.73 -26.34 -7.78
N LEU A 263 5.76 -26.24 -6.44
CA LEU A 263 6.30 -25.10 -5.70
C LEU A 263 7.63 -25.43 -5.01
N THR A 264 8.29 -26.52 -5.41
CA THR A 264 9.55 -26.96 -4.81
C THR A 264 10.79 -26.34 -5.45
N GLU A 265 10.70 -25.91 -6.70
CA GLU A 265 11.76 -25.22 -7.45
C GLU A 265 11.20 -24.55 -8.71
N GLY A 266 11.99 -23.68 -9.34
CA GLY A 266 11.69 -23.14 -10.67
C GLY A 266 10.64 -22.05 -10.74
N VAL A 267 10.02 -21.65 -9.62
CA VAL A 267 9.25 -20.41 -9.54
C VAL A 267 10.23 -19.24 -9.64
N VAL A 268 9.93 -18.26 -10.50
CA VAL A 268 10.82 -17.11 -10.74
C VAL A 268 10.27 -15.80 -10.19
N ALA A 269 8.97 -15.74 -9.93
CA ALA A 269 8.28 -14.58 -9.36
C ALA A 269 6.94 -15.01 -8.75
N ILE A 270 6.51 -14.23 -7.76
CA ILE A 270 5.16 -14.20 -7.20
C ILE A 270 4.69 -12.73 -7.21
N CYS A 271 3.39 -12.49 -7.26
CA CYS A 271 2.80 -11.14 -7.28
C CYS A 271 1.60 -11.07 -6.35
#